data_AF-E1YCN2-F1
#
_entry.id   AF-E1YCN2-F1
#
_cell.length_a   1.000
_cell.length_b   1.000
_cell.length_c   1.000
_cell.angle_alpha   90.00
_cell.angle_beta   90.00
_cell.angle_gamma   90.00
#
_symmetry.space_group_name_H-M   'P 1'
#
loop_
_entity.id
_entity.type
_entity.pdbx_description
1 polymer ?
#
loop_
_entity_poly.entity_id
_entity_poly.type
_entity_poly.pdbx_seq_one_letter_code
_entity_poly.pdbx_strand_id
1 'polypeptide(L)' 'MQSLRALSRSIQRYSRCGLLIPDELGYVSFSKERAQLLFQILADRYERGSVIITRNVNLKLTPSDNPILTPL' A
#
# COMPACT_ATOMS: atom_id res chain seq x y z
N MET A 1 -11.23 -17.81 18.36
CA MET A 1 -10.05 -18.62 17.96
C MET A 1 -10.02 -19.02 16.48
N GLN A 2 -11.14 -19.32 15.82
CA GLN A 2 -11.14 -19.72 14.40
C GLN A 2 -10.79 -18.57 13.42
N SER A 3 -11.22 -17.34 13.71
CA SER A 3 -10.95 -16.13 12.91
C SER A 3 -9.46 -15.77 12.86
N LEU A 4 -8.72 -15.90 13.97
CA LEU A 4 -7.28 -15.63 14.02
C LEU A 4 -6.48 -16.56 13.11
N ARG A 5 -6.84 -17.85 13.08
CA ARG A 5 -6.18 -18.84 12.21
C ARG A 5 -6.42 -18.56 10.73
N ALA A 6 -7.62 -18.12 10.35
CA ALA A 6 -7.94 -17.75 8.98
C ALA A 6 -7.16 -16.49 8.53
N LEU A 7 -7.00 -15.52 9.44
CA LEU A 7 -6.21 -14.31 9.19
C LEU A 7 -4.72 -14.64 9.00
N SER A 8 -4.14 -15.46 9.90
CA SER A 8 -2.73 -15.88 9.77
C SER A 8 -2.44 -16.62 8.46
N ARG A 9 -3.35 -17.50 8.01
CA ARG A 9 -3.22 -18.18 6.71
C ARG A 9 -3.28 -17.20 5.54
N SER A 10 -4.16 -16.20 5.63
CA SER A 10 -4.30 -15.18 4.58
C SER A 10 -3.03 -14.33 4.48
N ILE A 11 -2.49 -13.89 5.62
CA ILE A 11 -1.21 -13.16 5.69
C ILE A 11 -0.08 -13.98 5.06
N GLN A 12 0.05 -15.24 5.46
CA GLN A 12 1.10 -16.13 4.95
C GLN A 12 0.96 -16.38 3.43
N ARG A 13 -0.27 -16.38 2.91
CA ARG A 13 -0.52 -16.48 1.47
C ARG A 13 -0.03 -15.23 0.72
N TYR A 14 -0.33 -14.03 1.22
CA TYR A 14 0.11 -12.77 0.60
C TYR A 14 1.61 -12.55 0.70
N SER A 15 2.26 -13.01 1.77
CA SER A 15 3.73 -13.01 1.87
C SER A 15 4.40 -13.85 0.77
N ARG A 16 3.79 -14.98 0.36
CA ARG A 16 4.41 -15.94 -0.56
C ARG A 16 4.18 -15.68 -2.06
N CYS A 17 3.34 -14.71 -2.45
CA CYS A 17 3.14 -14.37 -3.87
C CYS A 17 4.46 -13.90 -4.54
N GLY A 18 4.62 -14.06 -5.84
CA GLY A 18 5.79 -13.47 -6.54
C GLY A 18 5.72 -11.94 -6.60
N LEU A 19 4.50 -11.40 -6.71
CA LEU A 19 4.22 -9.97 -6.82
C LEU A 19 3.00 -9.63 -5.93
N LEU A 20 3.12 -8.59 -5.12
CA LEU A 20 2.02 -8.02 -4.35
C LEU A 20 1.72 -6.61 -4.86
N ILE A 21 0.47 -6.36 -5.25
CA ILE A 21 -0.01 -5.04 -5.70
C ILE A 21 -1.18 -4.61 -4.80
N PRO A 22 -0.92 -3.91 -3.69
CA PRO A 22 -1.99 -3.30 -2.92
C PRO A 22 -2.38 -1.97 -3.57
N ASP A 23 -3.64 -1.87 -3.98
CA ASP A 23 -4.22 -0.68 -4.60
C ASP A 23 -4.91 0.22 -3.58
N GLU A 24 -5.05 1.50 -3.92
CA GLU A 24 -5.69 2.55 -3.10
C GLU A 24 -5.04 2.78 -1.71
N LEU A 25 -3.75 2.45 -1.57
CA LEU A 25 -2.98 2.68 -0.34
C LEU A 25 -2.84 4.18 -0.05
N GLY A 26 -3.84 4.75 0.63
CA GLY A 26 -3.85 6.16 1.01
C GLY A 26 -5.22 6.84 1.01
N TYR A 27 -6.29 6.16 0.58
CA TYR A 27 -7.67 6.64 0.74
C TYR A 27 -8.38 5.99 1.93
N VAL A 28 -8.05 4.73 2.24
CA VAL A 28 -8.64 4.01 3.38
C VAL A 28 -7.89 4.38 4.67
N SER A 29 -8.63 4.90 5.65
CA SER A 29 -8.14 5.04 7.03
C SER A 29 -7.93 3.64 7.63
N PHE A 30 -6.71 3.14 7.57
CA PHE A 30 -6.35 1.92 8.28
C PHE A 30 -6.50 2.15 9.79
N SER A 31 -7.15 1.22 10.50
CA SER A 31 -7.00 1.19 11.96
C SER A 31 -5.56 0.78 12.26
N LYS A 32 -5.05 1.13 13.45
CA LYS A 32 -3.67 0.83 13.85
C LYS A 32 -3.34 -0.66 13.68
N GLU A 33 -4.29 -1.53 14.01
CA GLU A 33 -4.15 -2.98 13.88
C GLU A 33 -4.04 -3.40 12.39
N ARG A 34 -4.87 -2.84 11.51
CA ARG A 34 -4.83 -3.15 10.07
C ARG A 34 -3.53 -2.67 9.42
N ALA A 35 -3.06 -1.49 9.79
CA ALA A 35 -1.79 -0.95 9.32
C ALA A 35 -0.62 -1.84 9.76
N GLN A 36 -0.65 -2.34 11.00
CA GLN A 36 0.39 -3.20 11.54
C GLN A 36 0.50 -4.54 10.80
N LEU A 37 -0.64 -5.13 10.38
CA LEU A 37 -0.65 -6.33 9.55
C LEU A 37 -0.05 -6.08 8.16
N LEU A 38 -0.37 -4.92 7.55
CA LEU A 38 0.19 -4.55 6.25
C LEU A 38 1.70 -4.35 6.34
N PHE A 39 2.16 -3.67 7.41
CA PHE A 39 3.58 -3.52 7.71
C PHE A 39 4.28 -4.87 7.90
N GLN A 40 3.64 -5.83 8.55
CA GLN A 40 4.21 -7.17 8.73
C GLN A 40 4.42 -7.88 7.40
N ILE A 41 3.47 -7.78 6.45
CA ILE A 41 3.60 -8.37 5.11
C ILE A 41 4.70 -7.67 4.30
N LEU A 42 4.76 -6.33 4.37
CA LEU A 42 5.79 -5.56 3.67
C LEU A 42 7.19 -5.85 4.21
N ALA A 43 7.35 -5.95 5.53
CA ALA A 43 8.62 -6.28 6.18
C ALA A 43 9.08 -7.71 5.84
N ASP A 44 8.17 -8.69 5.82
CA ASP A 44 8.49 -10.07 5.44
C ASP A 44 8.92 -10.19 3.95
N ARG A 45 8.45 -9.27 3.12
CA ARG A 45 8.80 -9.17 1.70
C ARG A 45 10.02 -8.30 1.40
N TYR A 46 10.47 -7.51 2.36
CA TYR A 46 11.66 -6.67 2.22
C TYR A 46 12.82 -7.58 1.77
N GLU A 47 13.40 -7.27 0.60
CA GLU A 47 14.47 -8.06 -0.07
C GLU A 47 14.10 -9.47 -0.54
N ARG A 48 12.89 -9.98 -0.27
CA ARG A 48 12.47 -11.35 -0.64
C ARG A 48 11.47 -11.42 -1.81
N GLY A 49 10.76 -10.34 -2.10
CA GLY A 49 9.78 -10.32 -3.19
C GLY A 49 9.34 -8.92 -3.61
N SER A 50 8.93 -8.79 -4.87
CA SER A 50 8.53 -7.50 -5.42
C SER A 50 7.19 -7.03 -4.85
N VAL A 51 7.11 -5.73 -4.57
CA VAL A 51 5.89 -5.04 -4.14
C VAL A 51 5.71 -3.79 -5.00
N ILE A 52 4.53 -3.64 -5.60
CA ILE A 52 4.14 -2.41 -6.31
C ILE A 52 3.00 -1.80 -5.51
N ILE A 53 3.16 -0.56 -5.05
CA ILE A 53 2.13 0.16 -4.30
C ILE A 53 1.49 1.17 -5.25
N THR A 54 0.17 1.09 -5.43
CA THR A 54 -0.59 2.12 -6.16
C THR A 54 -1.40 2.96 -5.17
N ARG A 55 -1.25 4.28 -5.30
CA ARG A 55 -1.99 5.26 -4.51
C ARG A 55 -2.66 6.24 -5.46
N ASN A 56 -3.96 6.39 -5.32
CA ASN A 56 -4.68 7.48 -5.96
C ASN A 56 -4.52 8.74 -5.11
N VAL A 57 -3.46 9.52 -5.36
CA VAL A 57 -3.33 10.88 -4.85
C VAL A 57 -3.50 11.85 -5.99
N ASN A 58 -4.35 12.85 -5.77
CA ASN A 58 -4.30 14.05 -6.59
C ASN A 58 -2.91 14.67 -6.41
N LEU A 59 -2.05 14.51 -7.41
CA LEU A 59 -0.82 15.26 -7.50
C LEU A 59 -1.25 16.73 -7.65
N LYS A 60 -1.14 17.51 -6.57
CA LYS A 60 -1.32 18.96 -6.64
C LYS A 60 -0.18 19.51 -7.49
N LEU A 61 -0.39 19.62 -8.78
CA LEU A 61 0.40 20.51 -9.62
C LEU A 61 0.07 21.93 -9.17
N THR A 62 0.96 22.54 -8.41
CA THR A 62 0.86 23.98 -8.15
C THR A 62 1.17 24.73 -9.45
N PRO A 63 0.59 25.92 -9.69
CA PRO A 63 0.92 26.72 -10.87
C PRO A 63 2.42 27.02 -11.03
N SER A 64 3.20 26.95 -9.95
CA SER A 64 4.68 27.04 -9.97
C SER A 64 5.36 25.94 -10.77
N ASP A 65 4.73 24.77 -10.88
CA ASP A 65 5.35 23.55 -11.44
C ASP A 65 4.95 23.36 -12.92
N ASN A 66 4.12 24.27 -13.47
CA ASN A 66 3.72 24.28 -14.87
C ASN A 66 3.83 25.70 -15.45
N PRO A 67 4.92 26.02 -16.18
CA PRO A 67 5.13 27.36 -16.74
C PRO A 67 4.08 27.76 -17.79
N ILE A 68 3.26 26.83 -18.27
CA ILE A 68 2.19 27.08 -19.25
C ILE A 68 0.90 27.59 -18.57
N LEU A 69 0.76 27.45 -17.25
CA LEU A 69 -0.43 27.85 -16.49
C LEU A 69 -0.29 29.17 -15.73
N THR A 70 0.88 29.83 -15.78
CA THR A 70 1.02 31.21 -15.30
C THR A 70 0.30 32.16 -16.24
N PRO A 71 -0.76 32.88 -15.82
CA PRO A 71 -1.35 33.93 -16.64
C PRO A 71 -0.29 35.00 -16.88
N LEU A 72 -0.12 35.41 -18.13
CA LEU A 72 0.69 36.57 -18.51
C LEU A 72 0.21 37.84 -17.78
#